data_AF-A0A934G0D5-F1
#
_entry.id   AF-A0A934G0D5-F1
#
_cell.length_a   1.000
_cell.length_b   1.000
_cell.length_c   1.000
_cell.angle_alpha   90.00
_cell.angle_beta   90.00
_cell.angle_gamma   90.00
#
_symmetry.space_group_name_H-M   'P 1'
#
loop_
_entity.id
_entity.type
_entity.pdbx_description
1 polymer ?
#
loop_
_entity_poly.entity_id
_entity_poly.type
_entity_poly.pdbx_seq_one_letter_code
_entity_poly.pdbx_strand_id
1 'polypeptide(L)'
;MSRPLSVTKDKERPGRGAGALKKTGRAAAVAAFAAALLAMGAASGAHAEPRTDVDFKGGIDQRRVINPSTYGDIIMNLNLPDSGKNKPVVFKHWTHRAKFQCQVCHTELAFPLKANTVAIKQSDIETGKYCGACHDGKTAFGPSECDKCHSYGSKAGVMKIEEQLANLPKDGFGNKVNWVTSQSEGKISPEWTLPGNPMHKTDKKVLDAEVVIPVTKYAPHPPDVVFPHKAHTEQLDCSSCHPAPFVDKAGANPQMNMMRIISGQYCGMCHDRVSFPLNDCFRCHSKPVPRPEEVKKEDEADKKGAVKDAPKAKPAGKGRRR
;
A
#
# COMPACT_ATOMS: atom_id res chain seq x y z
N MET A 1 21.31 -2.65 -52.52
CA MET A 1 21.49 -3.76 -53.47
C MET A 1 21.71 -5.04 -52.66
N SER A 2 20.76 -5.99 -52.78
CA SER A 2 20.77 -7.46 -52.51
C SER A 2 21.40 -7.96 -51.19
N ARG A 3 20.78 -8.77 -50.32
CA ARG A 3 19.84 -9.93 -50.46
C ARG A 3 19.09 -10.21 -49.13
N PRO A 4 17.96 -10.97 -49.13
CA PRO A 4 17.35 -11.55 -47.91
C PRO A 4 17.07 -13.09 -47.95
N LEU A 5 16.44 -13.58 -46.84
CA LEU A 5 15.61 -14.82 -46.61
C LEU A 5 16.32 -16.09 -46.07
N SER A 6 15.78 -16.98 -45.21
CA SER A 6 14.63 -17.05 -44.27
C SER A 6 14.63 -18.42 -43.50
N VAL A 7 13.80 -18.53 -42.46
CA VAL A 7 13.50 -19.57 -41.42
C VAL A 7 12.98 -20.97 -41.91
N THR A 8 13.13 -22.06 -41.12
CA THR A 8 12.17 -23.21 -40.98
C THR A 8 12.30 -24.01 -39.64
N LYS A 9 11.37 -24.97 -39.39
CA LYS A 9 10.66 -25.37 -38.15
C LYS A 9 10.55 -26.92 -37.93
N ASP A 10 10.31 -27.37 -36.67
CA ASP A 10 9.73 -28.63 -36.08
C ASP A 10 9.76 -30.03 -36.77
N LYS A 11 10.06 -31.13 -36.02
CA LYS A 11 9.14 -32.26 -35.62
C LYS A 11 9.79 -33.57 -35.08
N GLU A 12 9.22 -34.07 -33.98
CA GLU A 12 8.83 -35.46 -33.57
C GLU A 12 9.78 -36.69 -33.30
N ARG A 13 9.22 -37.52 -32.39
CA ARG A 13 9.62 -38.68 -31.53
C ARG A 13 9.96 -40.03 -32.25
N PRO A 14 10.40 -41.10 -31.52
CA PRO A 14 9.46 -42.14 -31.03
C PRO A 14 9.84 -42.77 -29.65
N GLY A 15 9.04 -43.71 -29.15
CA GLY A 15 9.27 -44.41 -27.86
C GLY A 15 8.82 -45.88 -27.78
N ARG A 16 8.99 -46.45 -26.56
CA ARG A 16 8.46 -47.68 -25.92
C ARG A 16 9.00 -49.07 -26.32
N GLY A 17 9.34 -49.84 -25.28
CA GLY A 17 9.34 -51.31 -25.22
C GLY A 17 9.73 -51.81 -23.82
N ALA A 18 8.86 -52.59 -23.15
CA ALA A 18 8.99 -53.08 -21.78
C ALA A 18 9.46 -54.56 -21.72
N GLY A 19 10.05 -55.01 -20.60
CA GLY A 19 10.38 -56.43 -20.38
C GLY A 19 10.93 -56.78 -18.99
N ALA A 20 10.02 -57.25 -18.11
CA ALA A 20 10.10 -58.33 -17.10
C ALA A 20 11.20 -58.45 -16.00
N LEU A 21 10.70 -58.91 -14.83
CA LEU A 21 11.31 -59.17 -13.51
C LEU A 21 12.30 -60.36 -13.41
N LYS A 22 13.19 -60.30 -12.38
CA LYS A 22 13.45 -61.33 -11.33
C LYS A 22 14.47 -60.77 -10.29
N LYS A 23 14.09 -60.60 -8.99
CA LYS A 23 14.48 -61.40 -7.78
C LYS A 23 15.98 -61.82 -7.79
N THR A 24 16.85 -61.61 -6.81
CA THR A 24 16.82 -61.50 -5.33
C THR A 24 18.26 -61.29 -4.84
N GLY A 25 18.49 -60.63 -3.70
CA GLY A 25 19.80 -60.69 -3.00
C GLY A 25 20.04 -59.53 -2.05
N ARG A 26 19.86 -59.76 -0.75
CA ARG A 26 20.01 -58.80 0.35
C ARG A 26 21.09 -59.34 1.30
N ALA A 27 22.15 -58.56 1.55
CA ALA A 27 23.04 -58.58 2.72
C ALA A 27 24.03 -57.40 2.51
N ALA A 28 24.00 -56.27 3.23
CA ALA A 28 24.30 -56.05 4.65
C ALA A 28 25.62 -56.72 5.08
N ALA A 29 26.62 -56.08 5.70
CA ALA A 29 26.83 -54.70 6.13
C ALA A 29 28.29 -54.56 6.67
N VAL A 30 28.70 -53.30 6.91
CA VAL A 30 29.70 -52.82 7.90
C VAL A 30 31.19 -53.10 7.68
N ALA A 31 31.98 -52.04 7.45
CA ALA A 31 33.10 -51.64 8.33
C ALA A 31 33.76 -50.31 7.88
N ALA A 32 34.27 -49.59 8.88
CA ALA A 32 35.18 -48.43 8.84
C ALA A 32 34.56 -47.02 8.73
N PHE A 33 34.20 -46.52 9.91
CA PHE A 33 34.06 -45.10 10.25
C PHE A 33 35.43 -44.43 10.43
N ALA A 34 35.42 -43.10 10.21
CA ALA A 34 36.26 -42.07 10.82
C ALA A 34 37.67 -41.80 10.23
N ALA A 35 37.73 -40.87 9.27
CA ALA A 35 38.67 -39.74 9.28
C ALA A 35 38.40 -38.78 8.11
N ALA A 36 37.50 -37.80 8.31
CA ALA A 36 37.44 -36.59 7.48
C ALA A 36 36.51 -35.56 8.14
N LEU A 37 36.96 -34.96 9.25
CA LEU A 37 36.38 -33.72 9.78
C LEU A 37 37.49 -32.69 9.83
N LEU A 38 37.71 -32.00 8.71
CA LEU A 38 38.27 -30.66 8.63
C LEU A 38 38.21 -30.23 7.17
N ALA A 39 37.56 -29.08 6.95
CA ALA A 39 37.37 -28.37 5.67
C ALA A 39 36.03 -28.59 4.96
N MET A 40 34.92 -28.13 5.56
CA MET A 40 33.82 -27.53 4.80
C MET A 40 33.13 -26.43 5.61
N GLY A 41 33.08 -25.24 5.03
CA GLY A 41 32.00 -24.29 5.25
C GLY A 41 32.18 -23.31 6.39
N ALA A 42 33.01 -22.29 6.16
CA ALA A 42 32.65 -20.94 6.57
C ALA A 42 31.35 -20.55 5.83
N ALA A 43 30.21 -21.06 6.28
CA ALA A 43 28.91 -20.56 5.90
C ALA A 43 28.69 -19.31 6.73
N SER A 44 28.89 -18.18 6.06
CA SER A 44 28.35 -16.86 6.32
C SER A 44 27.30 -16.87 7.42
N GLY A 45 27.59 -16.17 8.50
CA GLY A 45 26.56 -15.80 9.47
C GLY A 45 25.41 -15.18 8.71
N ALA A 46 24.28 -15.89 8.68
CA ALA A 46 23.00 -15.28 8.37
C ALA A 46 22.78 -14.25 9.47
N HIS A 47 23.18 -13.01 9.22
CA HIS A 47 22.73 -11.89 10.02
C HIS A 47 21.21 -11.89 9.92
N ALA A 48 20.56 -12.32 10.99
CA ALA A 48 19.11 -12.24 11.11
C ALA A 48 18.73 -10.77 10.86
N GLU A 49 18.05 -10.52 9.75
CA GLU A 49 17.59 -9.17 9.44
C GLU A 49 16.72 -8.66 10.60
N PRO A 50 16.87 -7.38 11.00
CA PRO A 50 16.02 -6.77 12.00
C PRO A 50 14.55 -7.01 11.70
N ARG A 51 13.81 -7.49 12.71
CA ARG A 51 12.41 -7.90 12.61
C ARG A 51 11.49 -6.68 12.49
N THR A 52 11.36 -6.14 11.28
CA THR A 52 10.29 -5.21 10.91
C THR A 52 9.25 -5.94 10.07
N ASP A 53 7.99 -5.59 10.27
CA ASP A 53 6.83 -6.09 9.52
C ASP A 53 6.75 -5.51 8.10
N VAL A 54 7.52 -4.45 7.83
CA VAL A 54 7.78 -3.86 6.51
C VAL A 54 9.06 -4.39 5.90
N ASP A 55 8.98 -4.84 4.64
CA ASP A 55 10.15 -5.19 3.83
C ASP A 55 10.77 -3.96 3.13
N PHE A 56 11.96 -4.12 2.55
CA PHE A 56 12.64 -3.08 1.77
C PHE A 56 11.87 -2.62 0.51
N LYS A 57 10.83 -3.34 0.10
CA LYS A 57 9.96 -2.99 -1.02
C LYS A 57 8.72 -2.21 -0.55
N GLY A 58 8.59 -1.92 0.74
CA GLY A 58 7.42 -1.25 1.33
C GLY A 58 6.15 -2.10 1.27
N GLY A 59 6.29 -3.42 1.15
CA GLY A 59 5.19 -4.37 1.29
C GLY A 59 5.10 -4.88 2.72
N ILE A 60 3.87 -5.13 3.17
CA ILE A 60 3.62 -5.92 4.39
C ILE A 60 3.43 -7.37 3.96
N ASP A 61 4.28 -8.26 4.48
CA ASP A 61 4.06 -9.70 4.32
C ASP A 61 2.86 -10.11 5.18
N GLN A 62 1.70 -10.28 4.53
CA GLN A 62 0.42 -10.62 5.16
C GLN A 62 0.45 -11.89 6.02
N ARG A 63 1.50 -12.70 5.91
CA ARG A 63 1.71 -13.92 6.70
C ARG A 63 2.46 -13.67 8.00
N ARG A 64 3.03 -12.48 8.19
CA ARG A 64 3.80 -12.11 9.38
C ARG A 64 2.90 -11.49 10.43
N VAL A 65 3.23 -11.77 11.68
CA VAL A 65 2.63 -11.08 12.82
C VAL A 65 3.00 -9.61 12.72
N ILE A 66 1.99 -8.76 12.55
CA ILE A 66 2.14 -7.31 12.57
C ILE A 66 2.63 -6.91 13.96
N ASN A 67 3.79 -6.25 14.02
CA ASN A 67 4.29 -5.66 15.24
C ASN A 67 3.72 -4.23 15.36
N PRO A 68 2.86 -3.95 16.35
CA PRO A 68 2.24 -2.63 16.47
C PRO A 68 3.23 -1.46 16.52
N SER A 69 4.39 -1.68 17.12
CA SER A 69 5.39 -0.63 17.34
C SER A 69 6.17 -0.27 16.07
N THR A 70 6.19 -1.14 15.07
CA THR A 70 6.86 -0.89 13.78
C THR A 70 5.89 -0.74 12.62
N TYR A 71 4.59 -0.97 12.85
CA TYR A 71 3.56 -0.83 11.84
C TYR A 71 3.47 0.60 11.30
N GLY A 72 3.63 0.75 9.98
CA GLY A 72 3.68 2.04 9.29
C GLY A 72 5.07 2.67 9.21
N ASP A 73 6.11 2.06 9.77
CA ASP A 73 7.49 2.49 9.50
C ASP A 73 7.84 2.18 8.03
N ILE A 74 8.68 3.01 7.41
CA ILE A 74 9.21 2.80 6.05
C ILE A 74 10.72 2.72 6.13
N ILE A 75 11.29 1.72 5.47
CA ILE A 75 12.73 1.54 5.38
C ILE A 75 13.21 2.13 4.06
N MET A 76 14.05 3.16 4.14
CA MET A 76 14.66 3.82 2.98
C MET A 76 16.09 3.32 2.78
N ASN A 77 16.36 2.74 1.61
CA ASN A 77 17.64 2.09 1.31
C ASN A 77 18.19 2.37 -0.10
N LEU A 78 17.57 3.27 -0.87
CA LEU A 78 17.91 3.48 -2.28
C LEU A 78 19.33 4.03 -2.52
N ASN A 79 19.87 4.82 -1.58
CA ASN A 79 21.17 5.50 -1.71
C ASN A 79 22.22 5.00 -0.71
N LEU A 80 22.13 3.74 -0.30
CA LEU A 80 23.13 3.19 0.62
C LEU A 80 24.43 2.91 -0.12
N PRO A 81 25.59 3.37 0.39
CA PRO A 81 26.85 3.00 -0.20
C PRO A 81 27.13 1.52 0.06
N ASP A 82 27.70 0.82 -0.93
CA ASP A 82 28.08 -0.61 -0.82
C ASP A 82 28.99 -0.90 0.37
N SER A 83 29.72 0.12 0.85
CA SER A 83 30.57 0.08 2.04
C SER A 83 29.85 -0.26 3.34
N GLY A 84 28.51 -0.21 3.39
CA GLY A 84 27.73 -0.49 4.60
C GLY A 84 27.93 0.50 5.76
N LYS A 85 28.61 1.64 5.51
CA LYS A 85 28.92 2.64 6.54
C LYS A 85 27.67 3.25 7.19
N ASN A 86 26.60 3.42 6.42
CA ASN A 86 25.33 3.92 6.91
C ASN A 86 24.28 2.80 6.88
N LYS A 87 23.54 2.64 7.97
CA LYS A 87 22.38 1.75 8.02
C LYS A 87 21.25 2.33 7.15
N PRO A 88 20.31 1.50 6.67
CA PRO A 88 19.06 2.00 6.11
C PRO A 88 18.37 2.99 7.07
N VAL A 89 17.70 3.99 6.49
CA VAL A 89 16.93 4.97 7.28
C VAL A 89 15.58 4.37 7.62
N VAL A 90 15.13 4.52 8.87
CA VAL A 90 13.77 4.15 9.28
C VAL A 90 12.95 5.43 9.44
N PHE A 91 12.01 5.65 8.53
CA PHE A 91 11.04 6.72 8.61
C PHE A 91 9.78 6.24 9.34
N LYS A 92 9.43 6.89 10.44
CA LYS A 92 8.30 6.48 11.29
C LYS A 92 7.07 7.33 10.99
N HIS A 93 6.06 6.80 10.30
CA HIS A 93 4.88 7.60 9.97
C HIS A 93 4.12 8.09 11.21
N TRP A 94 4.05 7.29 12.27
CA TRP A 94 3.22 7.60 13.44
C TRP A 94 3.71 8.84 14.22
N THR A 95 5.02 9.09 14.33
CA THR A 95 5.56 10.30 14.97
C THR A 95 5.25 11.55 14.16
N HIS A 96 5.26 11.41 12.83
CA HIS A 96 5.05 12.51 11.91
C HIS A 96 3.56 12.81 11.76
N ARG A 97 2.69 11.80 11.61
CA ARG A 97 1.24 12.00 11.46
C ARG A 97 0.54 12.54 12.71
N ALA A 98 1.16 12.36 13.88
CA ALA A 98 0.69 13.00 15.10
C ALA A 98 0.87 14.54 15.07
N LYS A 99 1.75 15.04 14.21
CA LYS A 99 2.15 16.46 14.12
C LYS A 99 1.83 17.12 12.79
N PHE A 100 1.78 16.36 11.69
CA PHE A 100 1.59 16.84 10.33
C PHE A 100 0.61 15.95 9.57
N GLN A 101 -0.18 16.54 8.68
CA GLN A 101 -1.09 15.79 7.83
C GLN A 101 -0.35 15.12 6.67
N CYS A 102 -0.94 14.09 6.08
CA CYS A 102 -0.33 13.31 5.00
C CYS A 102 0.05 14.18 3.79
N GLN A 103 -0.75 15.20 3.48
CA GLN A 103 -0.51 16.10 2.36
C GLN A 103 0.80 16.92 2.48
N VAL A 104 1.24 17.21 3.71
CA VAL A 104 2.50 17.94 3.97
C VAL A 104 3.67 17.19 3.34
N CYS A 105 3.71 15.88 3.52
CA CYS A 105 4.80 15.07 3.00
C CYS A 105 4.56 14.69 1.53
N HIS A 106 3.37 14.22 1.19
CA HIS A 106 3.14 13.58 -0.11
C HIS A 106 2.77 14.56 -1.23
N THR A 107 2.19 15.71 -0.89
CA THR A 107 1.81 16.75 -1.86
C THR A 107 2.78 17.91 -1.81
N GLU A 108 2.98 18.55 -0.64
CA GLU A 108 3.85 19.74 -0.54
C GLU A 108 5.33 19.39 -0.70
N LEU A 109 5.84 18.40 0.03
CA LEU A 109 7.22 17.91 -0.11
C LEU A 109 7.41 16.92 -1.28
N ALA A 110 6.33 16.58 -1.98
CA ALA A 110 6.32 15.68 -3.13
C ALA A 110 6.98 14.30 -2.87
N PHE A 111 6.89 13.76 -1.65
CA PHE A 111 7.28 12.38 -1.38
C PHE A 111 6.33 11.43 -2.09
N PRO A 112 6.82 10.52 -2.96
CA PRO A 112 5.94 9.53 -3.56
C PRO A 112 5.38 8.58 -2.50
N LEU A 113 4.13 8.17 -2.66
CA LEU A 113 3.48 7.21 -1.77
C LEU A 113 4.14 5.82 -1.82
N LYS A 114 4.85 5.52 -2.92
CA LYS A 114 5.63 4.29 -3.05
C LYS A 114 7.04 4.47 -2.48
N ALA A 115 7.38 3.66 -1.48
CA ALA A 115 8.70 3.64 -0.87
C ALA A 115 9.83 3.38 -1.89
N ASN A 116 11.03 3.90 -1.59
CA ASN A 116 12.26 3.68 -2.36
C ASN A 116 12.17 4.03 -3.85
N THR A 117 11.44 5.11 -4.18
CA THR A 117 11.33 5.62 -5.56
C THR A 117 12.09 6.93 -5.81
N VAL A 118 12.45 7.64 -4.74
CA VAL A 118 13.22 8.89 -4.82
C VAL A 118 14.54 8.75 -4.09
N ALA A 119 15.60 9.14 -4.77
CA ALA A 119 16.96 9.16 -4.25
C ALA A 119 17.18 10.48 -3.48
N ILE A 120 17.28 10.40 -2.16
CA ILE A 120 17.55 11.54 -1.26
C ILE A 120 19.03 11.54 -0.90
N LYS A 121 19.74 12.64 -1.18
CA LYS A 121 21.15 12.81 -0.78
C LYS A 121 21.24 13.68 0.47
N GLN A 122 22.32 13.53 1.22
CA GLN A 122 22.61 14.42 2.35
C GLN A 122 22.63 15.90 1.94
N SER A 123 23.18 16.21 0.76
CA SER A 123 23.18 17.57 0.22
C SER A 123 21.77 18.13 -0.06
N ASP A 124 20.80 17.27 -0.40
CA ASP A 124 19.40 17.70 -0.56
C ASP A 124 18.81 18.07 0.81
N ILE A 125 19.12 17.28 1.85
CA ILE A 125 18.69 17.53 3.22
C ILE A 125 19.32 18.84 3.74
N GLU A 126 20.62 19.03 3.54
CA GLU A 126 21.33 20.25 3.96
C GLU A 126 20.81 21.52 3.27
N THR A 127 20.25 21.39 2.07
CA THR A 127 19.63 22.50 1.33
C THR A 127 18.14 22.67 1.64
N GLY A 128 17.61 21.98 2.66
CA GLY A 128 16.24 22.14 3.13
C GLY A 128 15.20 21.32 2.36
N LYS A 129 15.61 20.37 1.50
CA LYS A 129 14.67 19.48 0.79
C LYS A 129 14.37 18.23 1.62
N TYR A 130 13.23 17.60 1.32
CA TYR A 130 12.82 16.33 1.94
C TYR A 130 12.83 16.42 3.47
N CYS A 131 13.64 15.59 4.14
CA CYS A 131 13.80 15.60 5.59
C CYS A 131 14.27 16.97 6.10
N GLY A 132 15.12 17.66 5.33
CA GLY A 132 15.70 18.95 5.70
C GLY A 132 14.72 20.11 5.77
N ALA A 133 13.52 19.95 5.21
CA ALA A 133 12.46 20.95 5.33
C ALA A 133 12.00 21.16 6.79
N CYS A 134 12.18 20.12 7.62
CA CYS A 134 11.86 20.16 9.05
C CYS A 134 13.07 19.82 9.94
N HIS A 135 13.95 18.92 9.51
CA HIS A 135 15.18 18.57 10.23
C HIS A 135 16.29 19.61 9.96
N ASP A 136 16.02 20.85 10.36
CA ASP A 136 16.83 22.05 10.14
C ASP A 136 17.49 22.57 11.44
N GLY A 137 17.28 21.88 12.56
CA GLY A 137 17.73 22.30 13.89
C GLY A 137 16.82 23.34 14.56
N LYS A 138 15.72 23.76 13.92
CA LYS A 138 14.75 24.73 14.43
C LYS A 138 13.37 24.08 14.61
N THR A 139 12.83 23.49 13.55
CA THR A 139 11.53 22.82 13.53
C THR A 139 11.63 21.43 14.16
N ALA A 140 12.70 20.70 13.84
CA ALA A 140 13.06 19.44 14.44
C ALA A 140 14.58 19.38 14.64
N PHE A 141 15.03 18.24 15.16
CA PHE A 141 16.45 17.99 15.36
C PHE A 141 17.24 18.09 14.04
N GLY A 142 18.51 18.51 14.11
CA GLY A 142 19.32 18.82 12.92
C GLY A 142 19.72 17.59 12.09
N PRO A 143 20.12 17.78 10.83
CA PRO A 143 20.36 16.68 9.89
C PRO A 143 21.69 15.94 10.15
N SER A 144 22.51 16.42 11.09
CA SER A 144 23.78 15.82 11.48
C SER A 144 23.65 14.71 12.53
N GLU A 145 22.45 14.47 13.05
CA GLU A 145 22.20 13.42 14.06
C GLU A 145 21.95 12.06 13.39
N CYS A 146 23.00 11.50 12.79
CA CYS A 146 22.94 10.34 11.89
C CYS A 146 22.13 9.16 12.43
N ASP A 147 22.36 8.78 13.69
CA ASP A 147 21.75 7.59 14.31
C ASP A 147 20.24 7.72 14.55
N LYS A 148 19.69 8.95 14.54
CA LYS A 148 18.24 9.16 14.65
C LYS A 148 17.51 8.75 13.38
N CYS A 149 18.16 8.87 12.22
CA CYS A 149 17.61 8.49 10.92
C CYS A 149 18.08 7.10 10.50
N HIS A 150 19.40 6.87 10.51
CA HIS A 150 20.05 5.61 10.11
C HIS A 150 19.95 4.56 11.21
N SER A 151 18.72 4.21 11.60
CA SER A 151 18.40 3.41 12.77
C SER A 151 17.93 1.98 12.44
N TYR A 152 17.99 1.55 11.19
CA TYR A 152 17.59 0.19 10.86
C TYR A 152 18.48 -0.84 11.57
N GLY A 153 17.85 -1.70 12.37
CA GLY A 153 18.55 -2.71 13.17
C GLY A 153 19.26 -2.19 14.42
N SER A 154 19.14 -0.91 14.78
CA SER A 154 19.59 -0.44 16.09
C SER A 154 18.51 -0.57 17.16
N LYS A 155 18.95 -0.84 18.39
CA LYS A 155 18.11 -0.66 19.59
C LYS A 155 17.88 0.83 19.88
N ALA A 156 18.81 1.69 19.48
CA ALA A 156 18.63 3.14 19.44
C ALA A 156 17.61 3.49 18.33
N GLY A 157 16.45 4.02 18.69
CA GLY A 157 15.37 4.32 17.75
C GLY A 157 14.06 3.57 18.03
N VAL A 158 14.08 2.56 18.91
CA VAL A 158 12.87 2.08 19.58
C VAL A 158 12.55 3.10 20.68
N MET A 159 11.95 4.23 20.28
CA MET A 159 11.27 5.08 21.25
C MET A 159 10.26 4.22 22.01
N LYS A 160 9.91 4.57 23.26
CA LYS A 160 8.80 3.91 23.97
C LYS A 160 7.48 4.37 23.37
N ILE A 161 7.17 3.83 22.19
CA ILE A 161 6.02 4.21 21.35
C ILE A 161 4.74 4.04 22.13
N GLU A 162 4.67 2.98 22.94
CA GLU A 162 3.52 2.63 23.77
C GLU A 162 3.19 3.73 24.77
N GLU A 163 4.21 4.42 25.30
CA GLU A 163 4.06 5.52 26.26
C GLU A 163 3.53 6.78 25.56
N GLN A 164 4.07 7.12 24.39
CA GLN A 164 3.63 8.29 23.62
C GLN A 164 2.22 8.13 23.03
N LEU A 165 1.84 6.90 22.70
CA LEU A 165 0.51 6.55 22.18
C LEU A 165 -0.45 6.10 23.29
N ALA A 166 -0.04 6.13 24.56
CA ALA A 166 -0.82 5.60 25.70
C ALA A 166 -2.19 6.27 25.80
N ASN A 167 -2.23 7.59 25.62
CA ASN A 167 -3.42 8.42 25.80
C ASN A 167 -4.31 8.55 24.56
N LEU A 168 -3.94 7.90 23.46
CA LEU A 168 -4.74 7.93 22.23
C LEU A 168 -5.79 6.81 22.22
N PRO A 169 -6.97 7.05 21.63
CA PRO A 169 -7.97 6.03 21.34
C PRO A 169 -7.35 4.77 20.74
N LYS A 170 -7.71 3.60 21.30
CA LYS A 170 -7.15 2.31 20.92
C LYS A 170 -7.89 1.69 19.74
N ASP A 171 -7.18 0.84 19.02
CA ASP A 171 -7.70 0.04 17.90
C ASP A 171 -7.30 -1.43 18.08
N GLY A 172 -8.11 -2.34 17.54
CA GLY A 172 -7.82 -3.77 17.51
C GLY A 172 -6.72 -4.15 16.51
N PHE A 173 -6.44 -3.29 15.51
CA PHE A 173 -5.57 -3.63 14.38
C PHE A 173 -4.39 -2.64 14.21
N GLY A 174 -3.44 -3.00 13.33
CA GLY A 174 -2.27 -2.19 12.99
C GLY A 174 -1.43 -1.81 14.22
N ASN A 175 -1.16 -0.52 14.36
CA ASN A 175 -0.38 0.05 15.47
C ASN A 175 -1.19 0.26 16.77
N LYS A 176 -2.41 -0.31 16.86
CA LYS A 176 -3.30 -0.25 18.02
C LYS A 176 -3.79 1.17 18.38
N VAL A 177 -3.78 2.09 17.44
CA VAL A 177 -4.31 3.45 17.61
C VAL A 177 -5.37 3.74 16.56
N ASN A 178 -6.50 4.27 17.01
CA ASN A 178 -7.55 4.76 16.12
C ASN A 178 -7.29 6.24 15.80
N TRP A 179 -6.65 6.48 14.65
CA TRP A 179 -6.21 7.81 14.23
C TRP A 179 -7.34 8.74 13.82
N VAL A 180 -8.42 8.19 13.25
CA VAL A 180 -9.61 8.96 12.87
C VAL A 180 -10.26 9.51 14.15
N THR A 181 -10.51 8.64 15.14
CA THR A 181 -11.06 9.08 16.44
C THR A 181 -10.11 10.02 17.18
N SER A 182 -8.80 9.75 17.15
CA SER A 182 -7.80 10.63 17.78
C SER A 182 -7.88 12.07 17.24
N GLN A 183 -8.10 12.22 15.92
CA GLN A 183 -8.21 13.52 15.29
C GLN A 183 -9.59 14.16 15.52
N SER A 184 -10.68 13.40 15.38
CA SER A 184 -12.03 13.92 15.57
C SER A 184 -12.31 14.37 17.01
N GLU A 185 -11.69 13.72 17.99
CA GLU A 185 -11.75 14.12 19.41
C GLU A 185 -10.73 15.19 19.80
N GLY A 186 -9.91 15.66 18.85
CA GLY A 186 -8.88 16.68 19.11
C GLY A 186 -7.71 16.19 19.98
N LYS A 187 -7.53 14.88 20.17
CA LYS A 187 -6.38 14.31 20.90
C LYS A 187 -5.07 14.52 20.15
N ILE A 188 -5.15 14.67 18.84
CA ILE A 188 -4.07 15.15 17.97
C ILE A 188 -4.58 16.31 17.13
N SER A 189 -3.71 17.25 16.82
CA SER A 189 -4.01 18.39 15.94
C SER A 189 -2.84 18.55 14.96
N PRO A 190 -2.76 17.69 13.93
CA PRO A 190 -1.65 17.74 12.99
C PRO A 190 -1.77 18.97 12.09
N GLU A 191 -0.64 19.65 11.90
CA GLU A 191 -0.52 20.80 11.03
C GLU A 191 -0.81 20.42 9.58
N TRP A 192 -1.65 21.23 8.93
CA TRP A 192 -2.05 20.99 7.55
C TRP A 192 -0.94 21.32 6.56
N THR A 193 -0.10 22.31 6.85
CA THR A 193 0.96 22.81 5.95
C THR A 193 2.32 22.79 6.64
N LEU A 194 3.38 22.84 5.84
CA LEU A 194 4.72 23.10 6.37
C LEU A 194 4.79 24.41 7.17
N PRO A 195 5.52 24.43 8.31
CA PRO A 195 5.80 25.65 9.05
C PRO A 195 6.47 26.71 8.15
N GLY A 196 5.97 27.94 8.19
CA GLY A 196 6.51 29.03 7.38
C GLY A 196 6.07 29.04 5.91
N ASN A 197 5.24 28.08 5.48
CA ASN A 197 4.62 28.12 4.15
C ASN A 197 3.25 28.81 4.21
N PRO A 198 3.08 30.04 3.69
CA PRO A 198 1.81 30.73 3.68
C PRO A 198 0.85 30.20 2.59
N MET A 199 1.35 29.46 1.59
CA MET A 199 0.55 29.09 0.41
C MET A 199 -0.50 28.00 0.66
N HIS A 200 -0.43 27.23 1.75
CA HIS A 200 -1.33 26.08 1.95
C HIS A 200 -2.20 26.14 3.20
N LYS A 201 -2.17 27.23 3.98
CA LYS A 201 -3.07 27.36 5.15
C LYS A 201 -4.56 27.49 4.78
N THR A 202 -4.87 27.96 3.58
CA THR A 202 -6.24 28.33 3.16
C THR A 202 -6.99 27.23 2.41
N ASP A 203 -6.32 26.13 2.04
CA ASP A 203 -6.85 25.19 1.05
C ASP A 203 -7.41 23.90 1.66
N LYS A 204 -7.57 23.83 2.99
CA LYS A 204 -8.14 22.65 3.66
C LYS A 204 -9.61 22.48 3.27
N LYS A 205 -9.88 21.65 2.28
CA LYS A 205 -11.22 21.28 1.83
C LYS A 205 -11.61 19.92 2.41
N VAL A 206 -12.38 19.93 3.50
CA VAL A 206 -12.99 18.71 4.04
C VAL A 206 -14.31 18.45 3.32
N LEU A 207 -14.47 17.27 2.76
CA LEU A 207 -15.69 16.83 2.08
C LEU A 207 -16.41 15.79 2.94
N ASP A 208 -17.59 16.13 3.43
CA ASP A 208 -18.45 15.21 4.17
C ASP A 208 -19.42 14.48 3.23
N ALA A 209 -18.88 13.51 2.49
CA ALA A 209 -19.65 12.69 1.55
C ALA A 209 -19.22 11.23 1.62
N GLU A 210 -20.17 10.32 1.53
CA GLU A 210 -19.91 8.88 1.47
C GLU A 210 -20.14 8.33 0.07
N VAL A 211 -19.25 7.42 -0.35
CA VAL A 211 -19.41 6.66 -1.59
C VAL A 211 -19.60 5.20 -1.23
N VAL A 212 -20.69 4.62 -1.73
CA VAL A 212 -20.95 3.17 -1.60
C VAL A 212 -20.43 2.47 -2.84
N ILE A 213 -19.59 1.47 -2.64
CA ILE A 213 -18.97 0.66 -3.68
C ILE A 213 -19.59 -0.74 -3.62
N PRO A 214 -20.43 -1.11 -4.60
CA PRO A 214 -21.11 -2.38 -4.59
C PRO A 214 -20.14 -3.54 -4.88
N VAL A 215 -20.28 -4.63 -4.11
CA VAL A 215 -19.44 -5.86 -4.25
C VAL A 215 -20.23 -7.05 -4.78
N THR A 216 -21.36 -6.77 -5.42
CA THR A 216 -22.34 -7.72 -5.98
C THR A 216 -21.81 -8.64 -7.08
N LYS A 217 -20.55 -8.51 -7.49
CA LYS A 217 -19.93 -9.36 -8.52
C LYS A 217 -19.45 -10.73 -8.00
N TYR A 218 -19.38 -10.94 -6.68
CA TYR A 218 -18.80 -12.17 -6.07
C TYR A 218 -19.79 -12.88 -5.16
N ALA A 219 -20.06 -14.18 -5.34
CA ALA A 219 -20.98 -14.94 -4.49
C ALA A 219 -20.24 -15.96 -3.60
N PRO A 220 -20.55 -16.07 -2.29
CA PRO A 220 -21.49 -15.23 -1.53
C PRO A 220 -20.99 -13.78 -1.39
N HIS A 221 -21.92 -12.82 -1.49
CA HIS A 221 -21.58 -11.39 -1.48
C HIS A 221 -21.20 -10.94 -0.06
N PRO A 222 -19.99 -10.39 0.15
CA PRO A 222 -19.73 -9.63 1.37
C PRO A 222 -20.58 -8.35 1.38
N PRO A 223 -20.75 -7.67 2.53
CA PRO A 223 -21.37 -6.35 2.57
C PRO A 223 -20.70 -5.37 1.59
N ASP A 224 -21.46 -4.43 1.07
CA ASP A 224 -20.95 -3.33 0.25
C ASP A 224 -19.96 -2.47 1.05
N VAL A 225 -19.02 -1.88 0.30
CA VAL A 225 -17.96 -1.06 0.89
C VAL A 225 -18.43 0.39 1.01
N VAL A 226 -18.23 1.00 2.17
CA VAL A 226 -18.45 2.44 2.38
C VAL A 226 -17.11 3.16 2.42
N PHE A 227 -16.99 4.20 1.60
CA PHE A 227 -15.84 5.11 1.61
C PHE A 227 -16.28 6.50 2.07
N PRO A 228 -15.93 6.91 3.31
CA PRO A 228 -16.23 8.25 3.82
C PRO A 228 -15.13 9.24 3.41
N HIS A 229 -15.46 10.24 2.60
CA HIS A 229 -14.50 11.31 2.26
C HIS A 229 -14.06 12.09 3.49
N LYS A 230 -14.93 12.29 4.49
CA LYS A 230 -14.61 13.10 5.68
C LYS A 230 -13.36 12.60 6.38
N ALA A 231 -13.32 11.31 6.72
CA ALA A 231 -12.21 10.69 7.42
C ALA A 231 -10.88 10.75 6.63
N HIS A 232 -10.95 10.87 5.29
CA HIS A 232 -9.77 10.99 4.44
C HIS A 232 -9.37 12.45 4.23
N THR A 233 -10.33 13.32 3.91
CA THR A 233 -10.12 14.74 3.58
C THR A 233 -9.81 15.62 4.81
N GLU A 234 -10.01 15.09 6.01
CA GLU A 234 -9.46 15.69 7.24
C GLU A 234 -7.93 15.59 7.30
N GLN A 235 -7.32 14.64 6.57
CA GLN A 235 -5.89 14.31 6.58
C GLN A 235 -5.17 14.43 5.24
N LEU A 236 -5.91 14.45 4.14
CA LEU A 236 -5.40 14.39 2.77
C LEU A 236 -6.12 15.43 1.91
N ASP A 237 -5.40 16.02 0.96
CA ASP A 237 -6.02 16.85 -0.06
C ASP A 237 -6.56 16.01 -1.23
N CYS A 238 -7.49 16.58 -2.01
CA CYS A 238 -8.16 15.95 -3.15
C CYS A 238 -7.14 15.39 -4.16
N SER A 239 -6.05 16.13 -4.39
CA SER A 239 -4.94 15.76 -5.28
C SER A 239 -4.21 14.49 -4.86
N SER A 240 -4.34 14.06 -3.60
CA SER A 240 -3.73 12.82 -3.09
C SER A 240 -4.36 11.57 -3.70
N CYS A 241 -5.60 11.68 -4.20
CA CYS A 241 -6.40 10.56 -4.70
C CYS A 241 -6.88 10.74 -6.14
N HIS A 242 -7.09 11.99 -6.59
CA HIS A 242 -7.66 12.33 -7.88
C HIS A 242 -6.66 13.09 -8.77
N PRO A 243 -6.68 12.84 -10.09
CA PRO A 243 -7.55 11.90 -10.82
C PRO A 243 -7.05 10.45 -10.80
N ALA A 244 -5.92 10.17 -10.15
CA ALA A 244 -5.37 8.83 -9.99
C ALA A 244 -4.89 8.63 -8.55
N PRO A 245 -5.15 7.45 -7.94
CA PRO A 245 -5.70 6.24 -8.57
C PRO A 245 -7.23 6.23 -8.73
N PHE A 246 -7.95 7.18 -8.16
CA PHE A 246 -9.41 7.24 -8.22
C PHE A 246 -9.86 8.33 -9.19
N VAL A 247 -10.83 8.00 -10.03
CA VAL A 247 -11.54 9.03 -10.80
C VAL A 247 -12.59 9.63 -9.89
N ASP A 248 -12.83 10.94 -9.99
CA ASP A 248 -13.81 11.72 -9.22
C ASP A 248 -15.27 11.44 -9.66
N LYS A 249 -15.56 10.15 -9.90
CA LYS A 249 -16.85 9.65 -10.34
C LYS A 249 -17.09 8.25 -9.78
N ALA A 250 -18.20 8.07 -9.07
CA ALA A 250 -18.59 6.77 -8.53
C ALA A 250 -18.66 5.69 -9.64
N GLY A 251 -18.11 4.52 -9.35
CA GLY A 251 -18.08 3.39 -10.29
C GLY A 251 -17.07 3.52 -11.44
N ALA A 252 -16.31 4.62 -11.55
CA ALA A 252 -15.36 4.84 -12.65
C ALA A 252 -14.02 4.09 -12.52
N ASN A 253 -13.86 3.25 -11.49
CA ASN A 253 -12.71 2.36 -11.29
C ASN A 253 -13.12 0.87 -11.33
N PRO A 254 -13.71 0.36 -12.43
CA PRO A 254 -14.26 -1.00 -12.51
C PRO A 254 -13.22 -2.12 -12.35
N GLN A 255 -11.96 -1.79 -12.52
CA GLN A 255 -10.82 -2.69 -12.41
C GLN A 255 -10.33 -2.87 -10.96
N MET A 256 -10.80 -2.04 -10.02
CA MET A 256 -10.50 -2.18 -8.60
C MET A 256 -11.11 -3.48 -8.05
N ASN A 257 -10.29 -4.26 -7.35
CA ASN A 257 -10.68 -5.49 -6.68
C ASN A 257 -9.67 -5.78 -5.55
N MET A 258 -9.99 -6.76 -4.70
CA MET A 258 -9.14 -7.09 -3.56
C MET A 258 -7.73 -7.55 -3.94
N MET A 259 -7.54 -8.22 -5.08
CA MET A 259 -6.19 -8.61 -5.53
C MET A 259 -5.32 -7.38 -5.83
N ARG A 260 -5.90 -6.37 -6.49
CA ARG A 260 -5.21 -5.10 -6.74
C ARG A 260 -4.99 -4.31 -5.45
N ILE A 261 -5.96 -4.30 -4.55
CA ILE A 261 -5.84 -3.65 -3.23
C ILE A 261 -4.69 -4.27 -2.42
N ILE A 262 -4.66 -5.59 -2.25
CA ILE A 262 -3.58 -6.29 -1.54
C ILE A 262 -2.22 -6.06 -2.20
N SER A 263 -2.17 -5.94 -3.54
CA SER A 263 -0.93 -5.61 -4.27
C SER A 263 -0.44 -4.17 -4.08
N GLY A 264 -1.18 -3.32 -3.35
CA GLY A 264 -0.83 -1.93 -3.08
C GLY A 264 -1.37 -0.90 -4.06
N GLN A 265 -2.43 -1.25 -4.79
CA GLN A 265 -3.17 -0.31 -5.65
C GLN A 265 -4.46 0.15 -4.94
N TYR A 266 -5.07 1.24 -5.40
CA TYR A 266 -6.31 1.77 -4.81
C TYR A 266 -6.17 1.96 -3.30
N CYS A 267 -7.11 1.45 -2.50
CA CYS A 267 -7.08 1.55 -1.04
C CYS A 267 -5.76 1.04 -0.44
N GLY A 268 -5.15 0.02 -1.06
CA GLY A 268 -3.90 -0.57 -0.61
C GLY A 268 -2.68 0.34 -0.75
N MET A 269 -2.78 1.47 -1.46
CA MET A 269 -1.70 2.45 -1.48
C MET A 269 -1.37 2.97 -0.06
N CYS A 270 -2.36 2.98 0.83
CA CYS A 270 -2.24 3.42 2.22
C CYS A 270 -2.64 2.33 3.23
N HIS A 271 -3.79 1.67 3.02
CA HIS A 271 -4.24 0.57 3.88
C HIS A 271 -3.30 -0.62 3.75
N ASP A 272 -3.06 -1.31 4.87
CA ASP A 272 -2.08 -2.40 4.94
C ASP A 272 -0.64 -1.94 4.67
N ARG A 273 -0.36 -0.66 4.93
CA ARG A 273 0.99 -0.07 4.96
C ARG A 273 1.10 0.92 6.11
N VAL A 274 0.46 2.08 5.95
CA VAL A 274 0.53 3.22 6.88
C VAL A 274 -0.81 3.49 7.56
N SER A 275 -1.91 3.08 6.94
CA SER A 275 -3.27 3.05 7.49
C SER A 275 -3.60 1.66 8.01
N PHE A 276 -4.78 1.47 8.62
CA PHE A 276 -5.15 0.18 9.21
C PHE A 276 -4.99 -1.01 8.23
N PRO A 277 -4.71 -2.23 8.74
CA PRO A 277 -4.48 -3.40 7.90
C PRO A 277 -5.78 -3.94 7.29
N LEU A 278 -5.66 -4.57 6.12
CA LEU A 278 -6.80 -5.04 5.34
C LEU A 278 -7.51 -6.28 5.94
N ASN A 279 -7.03 -6.81 7.06
CA ASN A 279 -7.68 -7.91 7.78
C ASN A 279 -8.83 -7.47 8.69
N ASP A 280 -9.07 -6.16 8.84
CA ASP A 280 -10.29 -5.60 9.46
C ASP A 280 -11.39 -5.43 8.40
N CYS A 281 -11.90 -6.55 7.88
CA CYS A 281 -12.78 -6.58 6.71
C CYS A 281 -14.01 -5.66 6.85
N PHE A 282 -14.66 -5.71 8.02
CA PHE A 282 -15.93 -5.01 8.26
C PHE A 282 -15.76 -3.50 8.50
N ARG A 283 -14.53 -3.00 8.62
CA ARG A 283 -14.28 -1.56 8.63
C ARG A 283 -14.64 -0.90 7.30
N CYS A 284 -14.40 -1.61 6.20
CA CYS A 284 -14.78 -1.17 4.86
C CYS A 284 -16.13 -1.78 4.44
N HIS A 285 -16.27 -3.09 4.60
CA HIS A 285 -17.48 -3.86 4.26
C HIS A 285 -18.55 -3.69 5.33
N SER A 286 -19.13 -2.49 5.43
CA SER A 286 -20.01 -2.09 6.52
C SER A 286 -21.47 -1.91 6.11
N LYS A 287 -21.78 -1.81 4.81
CA LYS A 287 -23.16 -1.63 4.34
C LYS A 287 -23.74 -2.96 3.87
N PRO A 288 -24.83 -3.47 4.47
CA PRO A 288 -25.46 -4.70 4.01
C PRO A 288 -25.81 -4.63 2.51
N VAL A 289 -25.60 -5.72 1.78
CA VAL A 289 -25.98 -5.81 0.37
C VAL A 289 -27.50 -5.70 0.26
N PRO A 290 -28.04 -4.91 -0.69
CA PRO A 290 -29.48 -4.86 -0.94
C PRO A 290 -30.04 -6.26 -1.21
N ARG A 291 -31.24 -6.56 -0.71
CA ARG A 291 -31.86 -7.87 -0.95
C ARG A 291 -32.15 -8.01 -2.45
N PRO A 292 -32.14 -9.24 -3.03
CA PRO A 292 -32.45 -9.45 -4.44
C PRO A 292 -33.81 -8.86 -4.90
N GLU A 293 -34.74 -8.68 -3.97
CA GLU A 293 -36.06 -8.06 -4.17
C GLU A 293 -35.99 -6.54 -4.32
N GLU A 294 -34.98 -5.89 -3.74
CA GLU A 294 -34.74 -4.44 -3.78
C GLU A 294 -34.03 -4.05 -5.08
N VAL A 295 -33.05 -4.85 -5.53
CA VAL A 295 -32.34 -4.65 -6.81
C VAL A 295 -33.30 -4.69 -8.00
N LYS A 296 -34.27 -5.64 -8.00
CA LYS A 296 -35.29 -5.73 -9.06
C LYS A 296 -36.18 -4.48 -9.14
N LYS A 297 -36.41 -3.78 -8.02
CA LYS A 297 -37.21 -2.55 -7.98
C LYS A 297 -36.43 -1.34 -8.49
N GLU A 298 -35.14 -1.26 -8.20
CA GLU A 298 -34.25 -0.21 -8.70
C GLU A 298 -34.03 -0.33 -10.22
N ASP A 299 -33.78 -1.54 -10.73
CA ASP A 299 -33.66 -1.80 -12.17
C ASP A 299 -34.96 -1.47 -12.94
N GLU A 300 -36.13 -1.71 -12.32
CA GLU A 300 -37.41 -1.30 -12.90
C GLU A 300 -37.65 0.21 -12.81
N ALA A 301 -37.21 0.87 -11.74
CA ALA A 301 -37.35 2.31 -11.57
C ALA A 301 -36.46 3.09 -12.55
N ASP A 302 -35.22 2.65 -12.77
CA ASP A 302 -34.30 3.25 -13.74
C ASP A 302 -34.81 3.07 -15.18
N LYS A 303 -35.38 1.89 -15.49
CA LYS A 303 -36.06 1.64 -16.78
C LYS A 303 -37.31 2.51 -16.96
N LYS A 304 -38.09 2.76 -15.90
CA LYS A 304 -39.29 3.63 -15.95
C LYS A 304 -38.93 5.12 -15.98
N GLY A 305 -37.76 5.52 -15.48
CA GLY A 305 -37.20 6.87 -15.61
C GLY A 305 -36.72 7.14 -17.03
N ALA A 306 -35.96 6.22 -17.63
CA ALA A 306 -35.43 6.36 -18.99
C ALA A 306 -36.50 6.43 -20.09
N VAL A 307 -37.71 5.90 -19.84
CA VAL A 307 -38.83 5.95 -20.80
C VAL A 307 -39.55 7.31 -20.82
N LYS A 308 -39.40 8.15 -19.79
CA LYS A 308 -40.11 9.43 -19.69
C LYS A 308 -39.42 10.60 -20.42
N ASP A 309 -38.11 10.48 -20.72
CA ASP A 309 -37.31 11.56 -21.33
C ASP A 309 -36.92 11.31 -22.79
N ALA A 310 -37.53 10.33 -23.47
CA ALA A 310 -37.30 10.13 -24.91
C ALA A 310 -38.01 11.26 -25.71
N PRO A 311 -37.29 12.06 -26.52
CA PRO A 311 -37.92 13.11 -27.32
C PRO A 311 -38.78 12.46 -28.42
N LYS A 312 -40.08 12.80 -28.43
CA LYS A 312 -41.01 12.36 -29.49
C LYS A 312 -40.50 12.83 -30.86
N ALA A 313 -40.00 11.91 -31.67
CA ALA A 313 -39.63 12.18 -33.06
C ALA A 313 -40.87 12.62 -33.86
N LYS A 314 -40.81 13.80 -34.48
CA LYS A 314 -41.81 14.27 -35.45
C LYS A 314 -41.76 13.37 -36.70
N PRO A 315 -42.90 12.92 -37.25
CA PRO A 315 -42.90 12.09 -38.45
C PRO A 315 -42.45 12.90 -39.67
N ALA A 316 -41.47 12.37 -40.40
CA ALA A 316 -40.96 12.93 -41.65
C ALA A 316 -42.04 12.88 -42.76
N GLY A 317 -42.23 14.01 -43.44
CA GLY A 317 -43.17 14.16 -44.54
C GLY A 317 -42.87 13.23 -45.71
N LYS A 318 -43.91 12.55 -46.22
CA LYS A 318 -43.83 11.76 -47.45
C LYS A 318 -43.58 12.69 -48.64
N GLY A 319 -42.43 12.51 -49.29
CA GLY A 319 -42.14 13.08 -50.60
C GLY A 319 -43.12 12.56 -51.66
N ARG A 320 -43.77 13.47 -52.36
CA ARG A 320 -44.53 13.21 -53.58
C ARG A 320 -43.54 13.06 -54.74
N ARG A 321 -43.47 11.87 -55.32
CA ARG A 321 -42.88 11.66 -56.66
C ARG A 321 -44.01 11.68 -57.68
N ARG A 322 -43.87 12.58 -58.65
CA ARG A 322 -44.65 12.78 -59.89
C ARG A 322 -46.08 13.28 -59.72
#